data_AF-A0A9W7XQH4-F1
#
_entry.id   AF-A0A9W7XQH4-F1
#
_cell.length_a   1.000
_cell.length_b   1.000
_cell.length_c   1.000
_cell.angle_alpha   90.00
_cell.angle_beta   90.00
_cell.angle_gamma   90.00
#
_symmetry.space_group_name_H-M   'P 1'
#
loop_
_entity.id
_entity.type
_entity.pdbx_description
1 polymer ?
#
loop_
_entity_poly.entity_id
_entity_poly.type
_entity_poly.pdbx_seq_one_letter_code
_entity_poly.pdbx_strand_id
1 'polypeptide(L)'
;MVKISLLFQAELNNVTDLRPADEDHSWNFKIQCTSCREIDANFITVTAGEENKISGSRGDANLVMKCKNCKREGSMTIVGKPESYTADDSGQMKPILTVECRGLEPTGFEPRDGWEARGADSSTMFQIDLSEGEWYDYDENAATDVSISDLKYEFARSK
;
A
#
# COMPACT_ATOMS: atom_id res chain seq x y z
N MET A 1 -1.46 6.01 -19.77
CA MET A 1 -1.56 5.80 -18.31
C MET A 1 -0.70 4.59 -18.00
N VAL A 2 0.03 4.59 -16.89
CA VAL A 2 0.94 3.49 -16.53
C VAL A 2 0.37 2.83 -15.28
N LYS A 3 0.29 1.51 -15.27
CA LYS A 3 -0.06 0.74 -14.08
C LYS A 3 1.20 0.36 -13.32
N ILE A 4 1.21 0.64 -12.03
CA ILE A 4 2.32 0.35 -11.13
C ILE A 4 1.75 -0.45 -9.98
N SER A 5 2.32 -1.63 -9.75
CA SER A 5 2.00 -2.47 -8.61
C SER A 5 2.98 -2.16 -7.47
N LEU A 6 2.43 -1.99 -6.27
CA LEU A 6 3.16 -2.07 -5.01
C LEU A 6 3.27 -3.55 -4.63
N LEU A 7 4.49 -4.05 -4.57
CA LEU A 7 4.80 -5.41 -4.14
C LEU A 7 5.31 -5.37 -2.71
N PHE A 8 4.89 -6.34 -1.90
CA PHE A 8 5.36 -6.57 -0.54
C PHE A 8 6.11 -7.90 -0.44
N GLN A 9 7.08 -7.92 0.46
CA GLN A 9 7.65 -9.13 1.03
C GLN A 9 7.72 -8.94 2.55
N ALA A 10 7.28 -9.93 3.32
CA ALA A 10 7.46 -9.98 4.76
C ALA A 10 7.62 -11.44 5.21
N GLU A 11 8.22 -11.65 6.37
CA GLU A 11 8.23 -12.95 7.05
C GLU A 11 7.06 -13.01 8.03
N LEU A 12 6.17 -13.98 7.85
CA LEU A 12 5.02 -14.23 8.71
C LEU A 12 5.30 -15.40 9.65
N ASN A 13 5.10 -15.19 10.95
CA ASN A 13 5.19 -16.22 11.97
C ASN A 13 3.83 -16.41 12.64
N ASN A 14 3.25 -17.60 12.51
CA ASN A 14 1.96 -17.99 13.07
C ASN A 14 0.77 -17.06 12.72
N VAL A 15 0.90 -16.25 11.67
CA VAL A 15 -0.15 -15.38 11.14
C VAL A 15 -0.34 -15.59 9.64
N THR A 16 -1.52 -15.27 9.16
CA THR A 16 -1.91 -15.31 7.75
C THR A 16 -2.90 -14.18 7.44
N ASP A 17 -3.25 -14.04 6.16
CA ASP A 17 -4.23 -13.07 5.67
C ASP A 17 -3.93 -11.62 6.06
N LEU A 18 -2.66 -11.22 6.06
CA LEU A 18 -2.26 -9.83 6.27
C LEU A 18 -2.84 -8.96 5.15
N ARG A 19 -3.63 -7.96 5.50
CA ARG A 19 -4.29 -7.05 4.56
C ARG A 19 -4.72 -5.75 5.25
N PRO A 20 -5.11 -4.72 4.49
CA PRO A 20 -5.78 -3.57 5.06
C PRO A 20 -7.10 -3.96 5.75
N ALA A 21 -7.37 -3.38 6.93
CA ALA A 21 -8.57 -3.68 7.70
C ALA A 21 -9.85 -3.04 7.11
N ASP A 22 -9.72 -1.93 6.38
CA ASP A 22 -10.82 -1.20 5.75
C ASP A 22 -10.65 -1.15 4.22
N GLU A 23 -11.77 -1.10 3.48
CA GLU A 23 -11.77 -0.91 2.03
C GLU A 23 -11.25 0.49 1.64
N ASP A 24 -11.39 1.49 2.52
CA ASP A 24 -10.90 2.87 2.34
C ASP A 24 -9.56 3.13 3.05
N HIS A 25 -8.69 2.13 3.12
CA HIS A 25 -7.38 2.23 3.76
C HIS A 25 -6.52 3.37 3.18
N SER A 26 -5.76 4.02 4.07
CA SER A 26 -4.88 5.16 3.77
C SER A 26 -3.51 4.73 3.26
N TRP A 27 -3.32 4.79 1.95
CA TRP A 27 -2.05 4.46 1.32
C TRP A 27 -1.13 5.69 1.27
N ASN A 28 0.05 5.62 1.88
CA ASN A 28 0.96 6.76 2.00
C ASN A 28 2.15 6.60 1.05
N PHE A 29 2.25 7.46 0.05
CA PHE A 29 3.29 7.39 -0.99
C PHE A 29 4.20 8.61 -1.03
N LYS A 30 5.49 8.39 -1.32
CA LYS A 30 6.33 9.42 -1.95
C LYS A 30 6.00 9.47 -3.43
N ILE A 31 5.65 10.64 -3.92
CA ILE A 31 5.25 10.83 -5.31
C ILE A 31 6.34 11.60 -6.06
N GLN A 32 6.69 11.10 -7.24
CA GLN A 32 7.60 11.74 -8.18
C GLN A 32 6.84 12.27 -9.39
N CYS A 33 7.08 13.53 -9.76
CA CYS A 33 6.62 14.10 -11.02
C CYS A 33 7.40 13.50 -12.20
N THR A 34 6.70 12.85 -13.12
CA THR A 34 7.33 12.26 -14.31
C THR A 34 7.90 13.29 -15.29
N SER A 35 7.44 14.54 -15.22
CA SER A 35 7.85 15.60 -16.16
C SER A 35 9.12 16.35 -15.76
N CYS A 36 9.33 16.57 -14.45
CA CYS A 36 10.48 17.34 -13.95
C CYS A 36 11.30 16.59 -12.89
N ARG A 37 10.91 15.37 -12.53
CA ARG A 37 11.56 14.49 -11.56
C ARG A 37 11.61 15.00 -10.11
N GLU A 38 10.86 16.07 -9.80
CA GLU A 38 10.63 16.50 -8.42
C GLU A 38 9.93 15.39 -7.62
N ILE A 39 10.43 15.09 -6.42
CA ILE A 39 9.80 14.19 -5.46
C ILE A 39 9.21 15.03 -4.34
N ASP A 40 7.95 14.77 -3.96
CA ASP A 40 7.32 15.50 -2.86
C ASP A 40 8.03 15.24 -1.52
N ALA A 41 8.24 16.33 -0.77
CA ALA A 41 8.94 16.29 0.51
C ALA A 41 8.19 15.49 1.58
N ASN A 42 6.85 15.44 1.52
CA ASN A 42 6.00 14.70 2.45
C ASN A 42 5.40 13.48 1.76
N PHE A 43 5.03 12.46 2.54
CA PHE A 43 4.15 11.41 2.04
C PHE A 43 2.76 11.98 1.75
N ILE A 44 2.15 11.48 0.68
CA ILE A 44 0.82 11.85 0.23
C ILE A 44 -0.08 10.63 0.43
N THR A 45 -1.15 10.84 1.17
CA THR A 45 -2.16 9.82 1.43
C THR A 45 -3.12 9.73 0.25
N VAL A 46 -3.48 8.51 -0.14
CA VAL A 46 -4.45 8.19 -1.19
C VAL A 46 -5.36 7.09 -0.65
N THR A 47 -6.67 7.27 -0.76
CA THR A 47 -7.66 6.24 -0.38
C THR A 47 -8.51 5.86 -1.58
N ALA A 48 -9.16 4.69 -1.55
CA ALA A 48 -9.97 4.22 -2.67
C ALA A 48 -11.29 4.99 -2.82
N GLY A 49 -11.79 5.58 -1.74
CA GLY A 49 -13.04 6.35 -1.68
C GLY A 49 -12.91 7.83 -2.08
N GLU A 50 -11.69 8.37 -2.18
CA GLU A 50 -11.51 9.75 -2.66
C GLU A 50 -11.86 9.86 -4.15
N GLU A 51 -12.66 10.87 -4.52
CA GLU A 51 -13.03 11.15 -5.91
C GLU A 51 -12.71 12.61 -6.26
N ASN A 52 -11.63 12.82 -7.00
CA ASN A 52 -11.15 14.13 -7.42
C ASN A 52 -11.27 14.31 -8.95
N LYS A 53 -11.87 15.43 -9.36
CA LYS A 53 -12.07 15.78 -10.78
C LYS A 53 -10.73 16.05 -11.46
N ILE A 54 -10.46 15.35 -12.57
CA ILE A 54 -9.28 15.60 -13.40
C ILE A 54 -9.54 16.75 -14.38
N SER A 55 -8.64 17.72 -14.47
CA SER A 55 -8.84 18.89 -15.34
C SER A 55 -8.89 18.49 -16.82
N GLY A 56 -9.95 18.90 -17.52
CA GLY A 56 -10.14 18.62 -18.93
C GLY A 56 -10.50 17.16 -19.26
N SER A 57 -10.83 16.34 -18.26
CA SER A 57 -11.32 14.96 -18.42
C SER A 57 -12.75 14.83 -17.92
N ARG A 58 -13.44 13.76 -18.36
CA ARG A 58 -14.74 13.35 -17.78
C ARG A 58 -14.59 12.40 -16.59
N GLY A 59 -13.39 11.86 -16.36
CA GLY A 59 -13.11 10.92 -15.29
C GLY A 59 -12.63 11.58 -14.00
N ASP A 60 -12.73 10.82 -12.92
CA ASP A 60 -12.24 11.14 -11.58
C ASP A 60 -11.02 10.25 -11.24
N ALA A 61 -10.25 10.65 -10.24
CA ALA A 61 -9.13 9.88 -9.69
C ALA A 61 -9.08 10.02 -8.17
N ASN A 62 -8.43 9.06 -7.49
CA ASN A 62 -8.27 9.14 -6.05
C ASN A 62 -7.36 10.30 -5.63
N LEU A 63 -6.29 10.55 -6.38
CA LEU A 63 -5.43 11.71 -6.21
C LEU A 63 -5.38 12.53 -7.50
N VAL A 64 -5.56 13.85 -7.38
CA VAL A 64 -5.24 14.84 -8.43
C VAL A 64 -4.43 15.95 -7.79
N MET A 65 -3.22 16.20 -8.29
CA MET A 65 -2.35 17.25 -7.74
C MET A 65 -1.48 17.92 -8.80
N LYS A 66 -1.06 19.15 -8.52
CA LYS A 66 -0.09 19.90 -9.34
C LYS A 66 1.29 19.80 -8.73
N CYS A 67 2.28 19.45 -9.55
CA CYS A 67 3.68 19.46 -9.15
C CYS A 67 4.07 20.86 -8.64
N LYS A 68 4.62 20.94 -7.43
CA LYS A 68 5.00 22.22 -6.81
C LYS A 68 6.06 22.97 -7.61
N ASN A 69 6.92 22.22 -8.32
CA ASN A 69 7.98 22.77 -9.17
C ASN A 69 7.44 23.18 -10.56
N CYS A 70 7.13 22.23 -11.44
CA CYS A 70 6.76 22.54 -12.84
C CYS A 70 5.28 22.85 -13.09
N LYS A 71 4.43 22.84 -12.06
CA LYS A 71 2.98 23.14 -12.10
C LYS A 71 2.11 22.22 -12.97
N ARG A 72 2.69 21.21 -13.62
CA ARG A 72 1.93 20.18 -14.35
C ARG A 72 1.06 19.38 -13.39
N GLU A 73 -0.16 19.12 -13.82
CA GLU A 73 -1.11 18.27 -13.11
C GLU A 73 -0.82 16.81 -13.41
N GLY A 74 -0.98 15.97 -12.40
CA GLY A 74 -1.06 14.53 -12.57
C GLY A 74 -2.03 13.90 -11.59
N SER A 75 -2.31 12.63 -11.81
CA SER A 75 -3.30 11.87 -11.07
C SER A 75 -2.86 10.44 -10.80
N MET A 76 -3.46 9.85 -9.76
CA MET A 76 -3.29 8.46 -9.37
C MET A 76 -4.65 7.88 -8.96
N THR A 77 -4.94 6.67 -9.41
CA THR A 77 -6.17 5.94 -9.10
C THR A 77 -5.82 4.52 -8.66
N ILE A 78 -6.34 4.08 -7.52
CA ILE A 78 -6.25 2.69 -7.06
C ILE A 78 -7.12 1.81 -7.96
N VAL A 79 -6.57 0.68 -8.38
CA VAL A 79 -7.23 -0.25 -9.31
C VAL A 79 -7.43 -1.60 -8.62
N GLY A 80 -8.69 -2.03 -8.53
CA GLY A 80 -9.06 -3.28 -7.89
C GLY A 80 -9.04 -3.18 -6.36
N LYS A 81 -9.17 -4.34 -5.71
CA LYS A 81 -9.05 -4.45 -4.25
C LYS A 81 -7.62 -4.83 -3.86
N PRO A 82 -7.14 -4.45 -2.66
CA PRO A 82 -5.88 -4.94 -2.15
C PRO A 82 -5.89 -6.47 -2.02
N GLU A 83 -4.79 -7.12 -2.36
CA GLU A 83 -4.62 -8.57 -2.21
C GLU A 83 -4.13 -8.91 -0.80
N SER A 84 -4.57 -10.03 -0.23
CA SER A 84 -4.05 -10.52 1.05
C SER A 84 -2.67 -11.16 0.89
N TYR A 85 -1.82 -10.99 1.91
CA TYR A 85 -0.52 -11.65 2.03
C TYR A 85 -0.62 -12.79 3.04
N THR A 86 -0.53 -14.02 2.56
CA THR A 86 -0.83 -15.24 3.33
C THR A 86 0.44 -15.93 3.80
N ALA A 87 0.30 -16.93 4.69
CA ALA A 87 1.43 -17.73 5.15
C ALA A 87 2.22 -18.40 3.99
N ASP A 88 1.53 -18.80 2.91
CA ASP A 88 2.15 -19.38 1.71
C ASP A 88 2.98 -18.36 0.91
N ASP A 89 2.69 -17.07 1.08
CA ASP A 89 3.41 -15.97 0.45
C ASP A 89 4.65 -15.55 1.25
N SER A 90 4.81 -16.01 2.50
CA SER A 90 5.89 -15.58 3.41
C SER A 90 7.27 -15.66 2.76
N GLY A 91 8.03 -14.58 2.88
CA GLY A 91 9.36 -14.45 2.29
C GLY A 91 9.38 -14.20 0.78
N GLN A 92 8.21 -14.15 0.12
CA GLN A 92 8.10 -13.91 -1.33
C GLN A 92 7.62 -12.49 -1.64
N MET A 93 8.16 -11.89 -2.70
CA MET A 93 7.64 -10.63 -3.24
C MET A 93 6.33 -10.86 -3.99
N LYS A 94 5.25 -10.22 -3.55
CA LYS A 94 3.90 -10.35 -4.11
C LYS A 94 3.24 -8.97 -4.29
N PRO A 95 2.54 -8.72 -5.41
CA PRO A 95 1.74 -7.50 -5.57
C PRO A 95 0.57 -7.47 -4.58
N ILE A 96 0.42 -6.36 -3.85
CA ILE A 96 -0.66 -6.15 -2.88
C ILE A 96 -1.62 -5.02 -3.27
N LEU A 97 -1.17 -4.07 -4.09
CA LEU A 97 -1.98 -2.96 -4.59
C LEU A 97 -1.51 -2.60 -6.00
N THR A 98 -2.44 -2.23 -6.88
CA THR A 98 -2.10 -1.63 -8.17
C THR A 98 -2.68 -0.23 -8.27
N VAL A 99 -1.87 0.72 -8.73
CA VAL A 99 -2.29 2.10 -9.01
C VAL A 99 -2.09 2.41 -10.49
N GLU A 100 -3.06 3.10 -11.09
CA GLU A 100 -2.95 3.69 -12.41
C GLU A 100 -2.54 5.15 -12.28
N CYS A 101 -1.44 5.52 -12.94
CA CYS A 101 -0.86 6.85 -12.81
C CYS A 101 -0.79 7.61 -14.13
N ARG A 102 -0.92 8.93 -14.03
CA ARG A 102 -0.73 9.89 -15.12
C ARG A 102 0.06 11.10 -14.61
N GLY A 103 1.26 11.33 -15.14
CA GLY A 103 2.06 12.50 -14.78
C GLY A 103 2.80 12.40 -13.43
N LEU A 104 2.42 11.44 -12.59
CA LEU A 104 3.00 11.13 -11.28
C LEU A 104 3.33 9.63 -11.22
N GLU A 105 4.32 9.24 -10.44
CA GLU A 105 4.63 7.83 -10.14
C GLU A 105 5.01 7.71 -8.65
N PRO A 106 4.59 6.65 -7.94
CA PRO A 106 5.06 6.40 -6.58
C PRO A 106 6.52 5.94 -6.59
N THR A 107 7.28 6.35 -5.58
CA THR A 107 8.72 6.09 -5.45
C THR A 107 9.13 5.67 -4.05
N GLY A 108 8.23 5.78 -3.09
CA GLY A 108 8.40 5.36 -1.71
C GLY A 108 7.04 5.09 -1.09
N PHE A 109 7.03 4.29 -0.03
CA PHE A 109 5.81 3.82 0.60
C PHE A 109 5.99 3.74 2.13
N GLU A 110 4.95 4.11 2.87
CA GLU A 110 4.84 3.95 4.31
C GLU A 110 3.53 3.19 4.62
N PRO A 111 3.60 1.93 5.13
CA PRO A 111 2.42 1.12 5.41
C PRO A 111 1.61 1.62 6.61
N ARG A 112 2.28 2.17 7.64
CA ARG A 112 1.67 2.68 8.88
C ARG A 112 0.70 1.67 9.54
N ASP A 113 -0.28 2.16 10.26
CA ASP A 113 -1.35 1.44 10.92
C ASP A 113 -2.53 1.13 9.98
N GLY A 114 -3.53 0.41 10.50
CA GLY A 114 -4.75 0.06 9.76
C GLY A 114 -4.66 -1.25 8.97
N TRP A 115 -3.76 -2.15 9.39
CA TRP A 115 -3.63 -3.51 8.87
C TRP A 115 -4.30 -4.51 9.83
N GLU A 116 -4.72 -5.64 9.30
CA GLU A 116 -5.19 -6.79 10.07
C GLU A 116 -4.57 -8.08 9.55
N ALA A 117 -4.45 -9.07 10.44
CA ALA A 117 -4.08 -10.44 10.11
C ALA A 117 -4.80 -11.41 11.05
N ARG A 118 -4.72 -12.70 10.74
CA ARG A 118 -5.30 -13.78 11.54
C ARG A 118 -4.24 -14.73 12.05
N GLY A 119 -4.38 -15.19 13.29
CA GLY A 119 -3.61 -16.32 13.80
C GLY A 119 -3.84 -17.54 12.92
N ALA A 120 -2.76 -18.17 12.47
CA ALA A 120 -2.82 -19.24 11.47
C ALA A 120 -3.64 -20.45 11.94
N ASP A 121 -3.54 -20.78 13.24
CA ASP A 121 -4.20 -21.96 13.83
C ASP A 121 -5.45 -21.62 14.65
N SER A 122 -5.55 -20.40 15.18
CA SER A 122 -6.64 -19.96 16.07
C SER A 122 -7.72 -19.13 15.36
N SER A 123 -7.39 -18.55 14.20
CA SER A 123 -8.17 -17.48 13.55
C SER A 123 -8.38 -16.20 14.40
N THR A 124 -7.63 -16.04 15.51
CA THR A 124 -7.60 -14.80 16.32
C THR A 124 -7.30 -13.61 15.41
N MET A 125 -8.08 -12.53 15.52
CA MET A 125 -7.88 -11.33 14.69
C MET A 125 -6.93 -10.36 15.38
N PHE A 126 -5.92 -9.89 14.67
CA PHE A 126 -4.94 -8.92 15.15
C PHE A 126 -5.07 -7.60 14.38
N GLN A 127 -4.97 -6.48 15.10
CA GLN A 127 -4.79 -5.15 14.51
C GLN A 127 -3.30 -4.84 14.50
N ILE A 128 -2.79 -4.40 13.35
CA ILE A 128 -1.37 -4.33 13.08
C ILE A 128 -0.99 -2.91 12.70
N ASP A 129 0.12 -2.46 13.28
CA ASP A 129 0.85 -1.25 12.89
C ASP A 129 2.20 -1.65 12.31
N LEU A 130 2.41 -1.36 11.02
CA LEU A 130 3.65 -1.63 10.28
C LEU A 130 4.52 -0.38 10.13
N SER A 131 4.29 0.67 10.93
CA SER A 131 5.08 1.92 10.89
C SER A 131 6.59 1.69 11.05
N GLU A 132 6.98 0.66 11.81
CA GLU A 132 8.38 0.28 12.03
C GLU A 132 8.87 -0.81 11.06
N GLY A 133 8.01 -1.30 10.16
CA GLY A 133 8.30 -2.41 9.24
C GLY A 133 8.28 -3.79 9.90
N GLU A 134 7.92 -3.87 11.17
CA GLU A 134 7.77 -5.09 11.95
C GLU A 134 6.66 -4.97 12.99
N TRP A 135 6.12 -6.11 13.41
CA TRP A 135 5.07 -6.21 14.42
C TRP A 135 5.18 -7.57 15.13
N TYR A 136 4.98 -7.58 16.46
CA TYR A 136 5.05 -8.77 17.30
C TYR A 136 3.92 -8.74 18.33
N ASP A 137 3.30 -9.88 18.57
CA ASP A 137 2.26 -10.06 19.60
C ASP A 137 2.23 -11.54 20.02
N TYR A 138 1.25 -11.92 20.85
CA TYR A 138 1.06 -13.28 21.32
C TYR A 138 -0.38 -13.75 21.11
N ASP A 139 -0.54 -14.94 20.53
CA ASP A 139 -1.85 -15.55 20.33
C ASP A 139 -2.22 -16.43 21.53
N GLU A 140 -2.98 -15.87 22.47
CA GLU A 140 -3.43 -16.57 23.68
C GLU A 140 -4.24 -17.85 23.37
N ASN A 141 -4.96 -17.89 22.25
CA ASN A 141 -5.79 -19.05 21.89
C ASN A 141 -4.94 -20.21 21.36
N ALA A 142 -3.81 -19.92 20.71
CA ALA A 142 -2.87 -20.91 20.20
C ALA A 142 -1.66 -21.14 21.13
N ALA A 143 -1.50 -20.31 22.16
CA ALA A 143 -0.35 -20.28 23.06
C ALA A 143 1.00 -20.20 22.32
N THR A 144 1.08 -19.30 21.33
CA THR A 144 2.26 -19.11 20.48
C THR A 144 2.54 -17.64 20.18
N ASP A 145 3.80 -17.29 19.93
CA ASP A 145 4.19 -15.97 19.45
C ASP A 145 3.71 -15.76 18.01
N VAL A 146 3.28 -14.55 17.69
CA VAL A 146 2.89 -14.13 16.33
C VAL A 146 3.72 -12.93 15.91
N SER A 147 4.15 -12.90 14.65
CA SER A 147 4.93 -11.76 14.16
C SER A 147 4.88 -11.55 12.66
N ILE A 148 5.15 -10.30 12.26
CA ILE A 148 5.43 -9.86 10.90
C ILE A 148 6.77 -9.13 10.96
N SER A 149 7.73 -9.53 10.12
CA SER A 149 9.07 -8.96 10.15
C SER A 149 9.67 -8.85 8.75
N ASP A 150 10.82 -8.19 8.65
CA ASP A 150 11.58 -8.03 7.40
C ASP A 150 10.77 -7.43 6.25
N LEU A 151 9.83 -6.52 6.56
CA LEU A 151 8.98 -5.88 5.55
C LEU A 151 9.83 -5.13 4.52
N LYS A 152 9.65 -5.50 3.26
CA LYS A 152 10.25 -4.86 2.09
C LYS A 152 9.15 -4.55 1.09
N TYR A 153 9.37 -3.52 0.29
CA TYR A 153 8.49 -3.18 -0.82
C TYR A 153 9.26 -2.88 -2.10
N GLU A 154 8.58 -3.07 -3.22
CA GLU A 154 9.04 -2.68 -4.54
C GLU A 154 7.89 -2.09 -5.35
N PHE A 155 8.20 -1.17 -6.26
CA PHE A 155 7.27 -0.73 -7.29
C PHE A 155 7.65 -1.35 -8.64
N ALA A 156 6.75 -2.14 -9.22
CA ALA A 156 6.94 -2.72 -10.54
C ALA A 156 5.89 -2.19 -11.51
N ARG A 157 6.28 -1.94 -12.76
CA ARG A 157 5.30 -1.66 -13.82
C ARG A 157 4.53 -2.93 -14.13
N SER A 158 3.21 -2.88 -14.00
CA SER A 158 2.33 -3.99 -14.37
C SER A 158 2.36 -4.16 -15.89
N LYS A 159 2.44 -5.40 -16.38
CA LYS A 159 2.40 -5.72 -17.81
C LYS A 159 1.01 -5.51 -18.41
#